data_AF-A0A7L2NV14-F1
#
_entry.id   AF-A0A7L2NV14-F1
#
_cell.length_a   1.000
_cell.length_b   1.000
_cell.length_c   1.000
_cell.angle_alpha   90.00
_cell.angle_beta   90.00
_cell.angle_gamma   90.00
#
_symmetry.space_group_name_H-M   'P 1'
#
loop_
_entity.id
_entity.type
_entity.pdbx_description
1 polymer ?
#
loop_
_entity_poly.entity_id
_entity_poly.type
_entity_poly.pdbx_seq_one_letter_code
_entity_poly.pdbx_strand_id
1 'polypeptide(L)'
;LRGKLRQAALGMGAGYRPDWTPECTHLVCAFPRTPKAQRARQEGGVVVGPAWIWECQRLQRRLPCRPYLLDGSASSDSEGEEPVDAPPPSRPSP
;
A
#
# COMPACT_ATOMS: atom_id res chain seq x y z
N LEU A 1 -7.50 13.98 -11.90
CA LEU A 1 -6.97 13.03 -10.89
C LEU A 1 -7.05 11.56 -11.35
N ARG A 2 -8.25 11.01 -11.62
CA ARG A 2 -8.45 9.59 -12.01
C ARG A 2 -7.68 9.16 -13.27
N GLY A 3 -7.64 10.00 -14.30
CA GLY A 3 -6.91 9.70 -15.55
C GLY A 3 -5.39 9.54 -15.35
N LYS A 4 -4.78 10.43 -14.55
CA LYS A 4 -3.34 10.35 -14.25
C LYS A 4 -3.01 9.06 -13.47
N LEU A 5 -3.87 8.67 -12.54
CA LEU A 5 -3.68 7.46 -11.74
C LEU A 5 -3.79 6.19 -12.58
N ARG A 6 -4.72 6.17 -13.54
CA ARG A 6 -4.80 5.11 -14.55
C ARG A 6 -3.53 5.05 -15.39
N GLN A 7 -3.05 6.18 -15.90
CA GLN A 7 -1.83 6.21 -16.71
C GLN A 7 -0.60 5.73 -15.91
N ALA A 8 -0.48 6.14 -14.64
CA ALA A 8 0.58 5.68 -13.75
C ALA A 8 0.54 4.15 -13.56
N ALA A 9 -0.63 3.60 -13.24
CA ALA A 9 -0.81 2.15 -13.06
C ALA A 9 -0.51 1.37 -14.34
N LEU A 10 -1.04 1.81 -15.49
CA LEU A 10 -0.78 1.19 -16.79
C LEU A 10 0.71 1.26 -17.17
N GLY A 11 1.38 2.39 -16.89
CA GLY A 11 2.81 2.56 -17.14
C GLY A 11 3.71 1.63 -16.33
N MET A 12 3.21 1.13 -15.19
CA MET A 12 3.88 0.12 -14.36
C MET A 12 3.50 -1.32 -14.74
N GLY A 13 2.72 -1.51 -15.81
CA GLY A 13 2.27 -2.82 -16.28
C GLY A 13 1.03 -3.38 -15.56
N ALA A 14 0.32 -2.57 -14.77
CA ALA A 14 -0.93 -3.01 -14.15
C ALA A 14 -2.09 -3.03 -15.16
N GLY A 15 -3.01 -3.97 -15.02
CA GLY A 15 -4.29 -3.97 -15.73
C GLY A 15 -5.28 -2.96 -15.13
N TYR A 16 -6.09 -2.32 -15.96
CA TYR A 16 -7.15 -1.41 -15.52
C TYR A 16 -8.53 -1.92 -15.96
N ARG A 17 -9.46 -2.01 -15.01
CA ARG A 17 -10.88 -2.25 -15.26
C ARG A 17 -11.73 -1.11 -14.69
N PRO A 18 -12.76 -0.63 -15.42
CA PRO A 18 -13.66 0.39 -14.91
C PRO A 18 -14.52 -0.13 -13.75
N ASP A 19 -14.91 -1.40 -13.81
CA ASP A 19 -15.73 -2.11 -12.84
C ASP A 19 -14.94 -3.16 -12.07
N TRP A 20 -15.44 -3.51 -10.89
CA TRP A 20 -14.84 -4.58 -10.10
C TRP A 20 -15.26 -5.93 -10.69
N THR A 21 -14.26 -6.71 -11.07
CA THR A 21 -14.41 -8.06 -11.65
C THR A 21 -13.51 -9.03 -10.86
N PRO A 22 -13.75 -10.35 -10.91
CA PRO A 22 -12.90 -11.34 -10.24
C PRO A 22 -11.41 -11.31 -10.66
N GLU A 23 -11.11 -10.74 -11.84
CA GLU A 23 -9.73 -10.50 -12.31
C GLU A 23 -9.02 -9.36 -11.57
N CYS A 24 -9.75 -8.51 -10.84
CA CYS A 24 -9.21 -7.38 -10.11
C CYS A 24 -8.63 -7.83 -8.78
N THR A 25 -7.41 -7.39 -8.49
CA THR A 25 -6.72 -7.69 -7.22
C THR A 25 -6.75 -6.50 -6.25
N HIS A 26 -6.71 -5.28 -6.79
CA HIS A 26 -6.63 -4.04 -6.01
C HIS A 26 -7.68 -3.04 -6.47
N LEU A 27 -8.43 -2.48 -5.52
CA LEU A 27 -9.32 -1.36 -5.75
C LEU A 27 -8.67 -0.09 -5.20
N VAL A 28 -8.40 0.86 -6.09
CA VAL A 28 -7.98 2.21 -5.67
C VAL A 28 -9.22 3.06 -5.42
N CYS A 29 -9.38 3.55 -4.20
CA CYS A 29 -10.47 4.46 -3.84
C CYS A 29 -9.94 5.68 -3.07
N ALA A 30 -10.72 6.76 -3.01
CA ALA A 30 -10.41 7.90 -2.15
C ALA A 30 -11.13 7.83 -0.80
N PHE A 31 -12.17 6.98 -0.69
CA PHE A 31 -13.05 6.92 0.47
C PHE A 31 -13.31 5.47 0.89
N PRO A 32 -13.15 5.13 2.19
CA PRO A 32 -13.27 3.73 2.66
C PRO A 32 -14.69 3.18 2.68
N ARG A 33 -15.70 4.06 2.77
CA ARG A 33 -17.12 3.70 2.94
C ARG A 33 -17.87 3.88 1.63
N THR A 34 -17.44 3.17 0.59
CA THR A 34 -18.16 3.11 -0.68
C THR A 34 -18.70 1.71 -0.92
N PRO A 35 -19.88 1.54 -1.56
CA PRO A 35 -20.41 0.21 -1.89
C PRO A 35 -19.43 -0.64 -2.70
N LYS A 36 -18.63 0.00 -3.56
CA LYS A 36 -17.60 -0.67 -4.37
C LYS A 36 -16.43 -1.17 -3.52
N ALA A 37 -15.99 -0.41 -2.51
CA ALA A 37 -14.97 -0.85 -1.56
C ALA A 37 -15.45 -2.03 -0.72
N GLN A 38 -16.71 -1.99 -0.24
CA GLN A 38 -17.29 -3.10 0.50
C GLN A 38 -17.37 -4.37 -0.34
N ARG A 39 -17.83 -4.26 -1.60
CA ARG A 39 -17.88 -5.39 -2.54
C ARG A 39 -16.49 -5.98 -2.81
N ALA A 40 -15.51 -5.13 -3.10
CA ALA A 40 -14.14 -5.60 -3.35
C ALA A 40 -13.60 -6.39 -2.15
N ARG A 41 -13.82 -5.91 -0.92
CA ARG A 41 -13.43 -6.64 0.31
C ARG A 41 -14.13 -7.99 0.45
N GLN A 42 -15.44 -8.04 0.19
CA GLN A 42 -16.22 -9.28 0.26
C GLN A 42 -15.74 -10.32 -0.75
N GLU A 43 -15.25 -9.88 -1.90
CA GLU A 43 -14.67 -10.73 -2.94
C GLU A 43 -13.16 -10.99 -2.72
N GLY A 44 -12.58 -10.61 -1.57
CA GLY A 44 -11.17 -10.84 -1.22
C GLY A 44 -10.17 -9.84 -1.81
N GLY A 45 -10.67 -8.75 -2.41
CA GLY A 45 -9.88 -7.68 -2.99
C GLY A 45 -9.29 -6.70 -1.98
N VAL A 46 -8.13 -6.14 -2.33
CA VAL A 46 -7.41 -5.19 -1.48
C VAL A 46 -7.83 -3.76 -1.81
N VAL A 47 -8.30 -3.00 -0.81
CA VAL A 47 -8.78 -1.63 -1.02
C VAL A 47 -7.74 -0.62 -0.52
N VAL A 48 -7.09 0.09 -1.46
CA VAL A 48 -5.99 1.01 -1.19
C VAL A 48 -6.29 2.45 -1.60
N GLY A 49 -5.61 3.40 -0.97
CA GLY A 49 -5.64 4.80 -1.34
C GLY A 49 -4.86 5.11 -2.63
N PRO A 50 -5.11 6.27 -3.28
CA PRO A 50 -4.39 6.69 -4.48
C PRO A 50 -2.87 6.86 -4.25
N ALA A 51 -2.47 7.15 -3.01
CA ALA A 51 -1.07 7.29 -2.62
C ALA A 51 -0.23 6.05 -2.96
N TRP A 52 -0.80 4.84 -2.86
CA TRP A 52 -0.07 3.60 -3.16
C TRP A 52 0.43 3.56 -4.60
N ILE A 53 -0.41 3.95 -5.57
CA ILE A 53 -0.04 3.98 -6.98
C ILE A 53 1.03 5.04 -7.23
N TRP A 54 0.90 6.23 -6.63
CA TRP A 54 1.90 7.29 -6.77
C TRP A 54 3.26 6.88 -6.23
N GLU A 55 3.29 6.22 -5.08
CA GLU A 55 4.52 5.75 -4.44
C GLU A 55 5.15 4.57 -5.21
N CYS A 56 4.34 3.63 -5.69
CA CYS A 56 4.82 2.57 -6.57
C CYS A 56 5.42 3.15 -7.86
N GLN A 57 4.80 4.18 -8.43
CA GLN A 57 5.31 4.87 -9.61
C GLN A 57 6.60 5.62 -9.28
N ARG A 58 6.66 6.33 -8.16
CA ARG A 58 7.85 7.08 -7.76
C ARG A 58 9.06 6.17 -7.55
N LEU A 59 8.85 5.00 -6.95
CA LEU A 59 9.89 4.02 -6.67
C LEU A 59 10.06 2.96 -7.77
N GLN A 60 9.26 3.05 -8.85
CA GLN A 60 9.21 2.10 -9.97
C GLN A 60 9.18 0.63 -9.51
N ARG A 61 8.48 0.34 -8.41
CA ARG A 61 8.37 -1.00 -7.83
C ARG A 61 7.01 -1.21 -7.18
N ARG A 62 6.60 -2.46 -7.03
CA ARG A 62 5.39 -2.82 -6.26
C ARG A 62 5.67 -2.70 -4.76
N LEU A 63 4.99 -1.77 -4.10
CA LEU A 63 5.08 -1.56 -2.66
C LEU A 63 4.06 -2.41 -1.90
N PRO A 64 4.31 -2.70 -0.61
CA PRO A 64 3.31 -3.34 0.24
C PRO A 64 2.04 -2.48 0.33
N CYS A 65 0.88 -3.13 0.24
CA CYS A 65 -0.42 -2.45 0.27
C CYS A 65 -0.86 -2.06 1.69
N ARG A 66 -0.38 -2.79 2.70
CA ARG A 66 -0.78 -2.66 4.11
C ARG A 66 -0.79 -1.21 4.64
N PRO A 67 0.28 -0.40 4.49
CA PRO A 67 0.28 0.98 4.99
C PRO A 67 -0.64 1.92 4.20
N TYR A 68 -1.19 1.49 3.07
CA TYR A 68 -2.06 2.28 2.21
C TYR A 68 -3.51 1.77 2.20
N LEU A 69 -3.87 0.82 3.08
CA LEU A 69 -5.22 0.29 3.18
C LEU A 69 -6.17 1.36 3.72
N LEU A 70 -7.32 1.48 3.08
CA LEU A 70 -8.30 2.53 3.41
C LEU A 70 -9.12 2.23 4.67
N ASP A 71 -9.24 0.97 5.09
CA ASP A 71 -9.95 0.58 6.31
C ASP A 71 -9.12 0.73 7.59
N GLY A 72 -7.85 1.09 7.51
CA GLY A 72 -7.00 1.08 8.70
C GLY A 72 -6.76 -0.33 9.25
N SER A 73 -6.94 -1.40 8.45
CA SER A 73 -6.48 -2.74 8.85
C SER A 73 -4.94 -2.84 8.92
N ALA A 74 -4.25 -1.71 8.72
CA ALA A 74 -2.85 -1.51 9.04
C ALA A 74 -2.57 -1.42 10.56
N SER A 75 -3.59 -1.40 11.42
CA SER A 75 -3.39 -1.39 12.86
C SER A 75 -3.21 -2.80 13.42
N SER A 76 -1.94 -3.16 13.62
CA SER A 76 -1.41 -4.06 14.66
C SER A 76 -0.33 -4.98 14.09
N ASP A 77 0.79 -4.42 13.65
CA ASP A 77 2.08 -5.04 13.95
C ASP A 77 2.78 -4.04 14.87
N SER A 78 2.91 -4.43 16.14
CA SER A 78 3.64 -3.70 17.16
C SER A 78 5.01 -3.29 16.62
N GLU A 79 5.38 -2.03 16.80
CA GLU A 79 6.77 -1.58 16.76
C GLU A 79 7.59 -2.47 17.72
N GLY A 80 8.21 -3.50 17.16
CA GLY A 80 9.31 -4.23 17.78
C GLY A 80 10.58 -3.45 17.48
N GLU A 81 11.09 -2.82 18.53
CA GLU A 81 12.19 -1.87 18.56
C GLU A 81 13.40 -2.26 17.69
N GLU A 82 13.90 -1.27 16.96
CA GLU A 82 15.23 -1.30 16.35
C GLU A 82 16.27 -1.42 17.47
N PRO A 83 17.24 -2.36 17.42
CA PRO A 83 18.34 -2.38 18.37
C PRO A 83 19.18 -1.13 18.13
N VAL A 84 19.07 -0.19 19.08
CA VAL A 84 19.86 1.03 19.09
C VAL A 84 21.34 0.67 19.06
N ASP A 85 22.01 1.29 18.09
CA ASP A 85 23.44 1.44 17.95
C ASP A 85 24.09 1.68 19.33
N ALA A 86 24.64 0.62 19.92
CA ALA A 86 25.48 0.71 21.09
C ALA A 86 26.90 1.01 20.60
N PRO A 87 27.49 2.18 20.91
CA PRO A 87 28.88 2.43 20.58
C PRO A 87 29.77 1.42 21.30
N PRO A 88 30.88 0.95 20.69
CA PRO A 88 31.74 -0.05 21.32
C PRO A 88 32.29 0.51 22.64
N PRO A 89 32.18 -0.21 23.77
CA PRO A 89 32.77 0.24 25.02
C PRO A 89 34.29 0.23 24.86
N SER A 90 34.86 1.42 24.64
CA SER A 90 36.29 1.67 24.78
C SER A 90 36.58 1.88 26.25
N ARG A 91 37.35 0.99 26.88
CA ARG A 91 38.20 1.37 28.02
C ARG A 91 39.30 0.33 28.31
N PRO A 92 40.34 0.69 29.09
CA PRO A 92 41.71 0.81 28.61
C PRO A 92 42.64 -0.25 29.24
N SER A 93 43.85 -0.36 28.69
CA SER A 93 44.97 -1.07 29.32
C SER A 93 45.29 -0.47 30.71
N PRO A 94 45.57 -1.34 31.68
CA PRO A 94 46.94 -1.44 32.19
C PRO A 94 47.51 -2.86 32.18
#